data_AF-A0A914NQS5-F1
#
_entry.id   AF-A0A914NQS5-F1
#
_cell.length_a   1.000
_cell.length_b   1.000
_cell.length_c   1.000
_cell.angle_alpha   90.00
_cell.angle_beta   90.00
_cell.angle_gamma   90.00
#
_symmetry.space_group_name_H-M   'P 1'
#
loop_
_entity.id
_entity.type
_entity.pdbx_description
1 polymer ?
#
loop_
_entity_poly.entity_id
_entity_poly.type
_entity_poly.pdbx_seq_one_letter_code
_entity_poly.pdbx_strand_id
1 'polypeptide(L)'
;MHYLEDLVELLGFLPAEMKKKCAELRELDFQYQAKMEKLGVDSEQLIEAYPTLTATESEKKNKELEQRYNEAQNNCRFKSTYNRIFTVCT
;
A
#
# COMPACT_ATOMS: atom_id res chain seq x y z
N MET A 1 7.44 30.38 -33.37
CA MET A 1 6.55 29.23 -33.07
C MET A 1 6.98 28.64 -31.74
N HIS A 2 6.78 29.33 -30.61
CA HIS A 2 7.32 28.87 -29.31
C HIS A 2 6.45 27.80 -28.62
N TYR A 3 5.15 27.75 -28.95
CA TYR A 3 4.22 26.79 -28.35
C TYR A 3 4.52 25.32 -28.68
N LEU A 4 5.22 25.03 -29.78
CA LEU A 4 5.56 23.66 -30.17
C LEU A 4 6.80 23.15 -29.43
N GLU A 5 7.76 24.03 -29.14
CA GLU A 5 8.97 23.69 -28.40
C GLU A 5 8.63 23.39 -26.93
N ASP A 6 7.80 24.23 -26.30
CA ASP A 6 7.32 24.01 -24.94
C ASP A 6 6.49 22.71 -24.80
N LEU A 7 5.68 22.38 -25.81
CA LEU A 7 4.87 21.16 -25.82
C LEU A 7 5.73 19.90 -25.95
N VAL A 8 6.78 19.95 -26.76
CA VAL A 8 7.73 18.83 -26.94
C VAL A 8 8.57 18.62 -25.68
N GLU A 9 8.98 19.70 -25.01
CA GLU A 9 9.66 19.62 -23.72
C GLU A 9 8.75 18.98 -22.66
N LEU A 10 7.49 19.43 -22.54
CA LEU A 10 6.50 18.85 -21.61
C LEU A 10 6.24 17.36 -21.88
N LEU A 11 6.13 16.98 -23.16
CA LEU A 11 5.95 15.59 -23.59
C LEU A 11 7.20 14.73 -23.34
N GLY A 12 8.39 15.32 -23.24
CA GLY A 12 9.63 14.63 -22.87
C GLY A 12 9.70 14.23 -21.40
N PHE A 13 9.05 14.99 -20.51
CA PHE A 13 8.99 14.69 -19.07
C PHE A 13 7.93 13.66 -18.70
N LEU A 14 6.85 13.57 -19.48
CA LEU A 14 5.71 12.67 -19.23
C LEU A 14 6.13 11.19 -19.04
N PRO A 15 7.00 10.60 -19.90
CA PRO A 15 7.42 9.21 -19.76
C PRO A 15 8.31 8.99 -18.53
N ALA A 16 9.12 9.98 -18.14
CA ALA A 16 9.98 9.90 -16.97
C ALA A 16 9.15 9.97 -15.67
N GLU A 17 8.17 10.87 -15.63
CA GLU A 17 7.26 11.01 -14.49
C GLU A 17 6.35 9.78 -14.34
N MET A 18 5.85 9.23 -15.44
CA MET A 18 5.10 7.96 -15.43
C MET A 18 5.96 6.80 -14.91
N LYS A 19 7.20 6.66 -15.39
CA LYS A 19 8.14 5.64 -14.90
C LYS A 19 8.41 5.78 -13.40
N LYS A 20 8.58 7.01 -12.91
CA LYS A 20 8.77 7.30 -11.49
C LYS A 20 7.55 6.88 -10.66
N LYS A 21 6.34 7.27 -11.08
CA LYS A 21 5.11 6.87 -10.37
C LYS A 21 4.89 5.35 -10.41
N CYS A 22 5.21 4.68 -11.50
CA CYS A 22 5.17 3.21 -11.58
C CYS A 22 6.17 2.55 -10.61
N ALA A 23 7.37 3.11 -10.44
CA ALA A 23 8.35 2.62 -9.49
C ALA A 23 7.88 2.82 -8.03
N GLU A 24 7.34 4.00 -7.71
CA GLU A 24 6.75 4.30 -6.40
C GLU A 24 5.56 3.38 -6.08
N LEU A 25 4.70 3.09 -7.06
CA LEU A 25 3.60 2.13 -6.91
C LEU A 25 4.09 0.71 -6.64
N ARG A 26 5.14 0.25 -7.34
CA ARG A 26 5.73 -1.07 -7.10
C ARG A 26 6.36 -1.19 -5.71
N GLU A 27 7.04 -0.14 -5.25
CA GLU A 27 7.61 -0.10 -3.90
C GLU A 27 6.49 -0.15 -2.84
N LEU A 28 5.41 0.60 -3.04
CA LEU A 28 4.23 0.54 -2.17
C LEU A 28 3.50 -0.82 -2.24
N ASP A 29 3.51 -1.51 -3.38
CA ASP A 29 3.07 -2.90 -3.51
C ASP A 29 3.91 -3.85 -2.67
N PHE A 30 5.22 -3.76 -2.80
CA PHE A 30 6.14 -4.59 -2.04
C PHE A 30 6.01 -4.38 -0.52
N GLN A 31 6.01 -3.12 -0.07
CA GLN A 31 5.85 -2.79 1.35
C GLN A 31 4.50 -3.24 1.92
N TYR A 32 3.43 -3.17 1.12
CA TYR A 32 2.12 -3.64 1.54
C TYR A 32 2.10 -5.17 1.69
N GLN A 33 2.64 -5.91 0.71
CA GLN A 33 2.73 -7.36 0.79
C GLN A 33 3.54 -7.80 2.01
N ALA A 34 4.70 -7.18 2.25
CA ALA A 34 5.52 -7.47 3.42
C ALA A 34 4.80 -7.16 4.76
N LYS A 35 3.99 -6.10 4.81
CA LYS A 35 3.17 -5.79 6.00
C LYS A 35 2.05 -6.81 6.21
N MET A 36 1.38 -7.23 5.14
CA MET A 36 0.32 -8.23 5.21
C MET A 36 0.85 -9.61 5.61
N GLU A 37 2.02 -10.00 5.10
CA GLU A 37 2.68 -11.25 5.48
C GLU A 37 3.04 -11.25 6.97
N LYS A 38 3.61 -10.15 7.48
CA LYS A 38 3.87 -9.99 8.93
C LYS A 38 2.59 -10.04 9.76
N LEU A 39 1.50 -9.43 9.28
CA LEU A 39 0.21 -9.51 9.97
C LEU A 39 -0.34 -10.94 10.01
N GLY A 40 -0.15 -11.71 8.94
CA GLY A 40 -0.48 -13.14 8.90
C GLY A 40 0.28 -13.90 9.97
N VAL A 41 1.61 -13.75 10.01
CA VAL A 41 2.47 -14.40 11.02
C VAL A 41 2.09 -13.98 12.45
N ASP A 42 1.89 -12.69 12.69
CA ASP A 42 1.46 -12.17 14.00
C ASP A 42 0.11 -12.77 14.42
N SER A 43 -0.81 -12.97 13.47
CA SER A 43 -2.13 -13.57 13.74
C SER A 43 -2.04 -15.06 14.05
N GLU A 44 -1.19 -15.81 13.33
CA GLU A 44 -0.97 -17.23 13.59
C GLU A 44 -0.33 -17.44 14.97
N GLN A 45 0.70 -16.65 15.30
CA GLN A 45 1.32 -16.67 16.63
C GLN A 45 0.32 -16.30 17.74
N LEU A 46 -0.60 -15.37 17.46
CA LEU A 46 -1.63 -15.01 18.42
C LEU A 46 -2.62 -16.16 18.64
N ILE A 47 -3.02 -16.86 17.58
CA ILE A 47 -3.90 -18.03 17.66
C ILE A 47 -3.23 -19.15 18.46
N GLU A 48 -1.94 -19.39 18.24
CA GLU A 48 -1.16 -20.38 19.00
C GLU A 48 -1.00 -20.00 20.48
N ALA A 49 -0.83 -18.70 20.78
CA ALA A 49 -0.71 -18.19 22.15
C ALA A 49 -2.06 -17.95 22.85
N TYR A 50 -3.16 -17.95 22.12
CA TYR A 50 -4.51 -17.74 22.63
C TYR A 50 -4.89 -18.63 23.83
N PRO A 51 -4.59 -19.95 23.85
CA PRO A 51 -4.87 -20.80 25.01
C PRO A 51 -4.07 -20.47 26.27
N THR A 52 -2.95 -19.75 26.15
CA THR A 52 -2.07 -19.35 27.26
C THR A 52 -2.27 -17.90 27.71
N LEU A 53 -2.95 -17.08 26.91
CA LEU A 53 -3.19 -15.67 27.19
C LEU A 53 -4.43 -15.47 28.08
N THR A 54 -4.35 -14.51 28.99
CA THR A 54 -5.53 -14.09 29.77
C THR A 54 -6.49 -13.28 28.89
N ALA A 55 -7.77 -13.20 29.29
CA ALA A 55 -8.80 -12.46 28.53
C ALA A 55 -8.36 -11.02 28.21
N THR A 56 -7.75 -10.33 29.18
CA THR A 56 -7.25 -8.95 29.04
C THR A 56 -6.09 -8.82 28.06
N GLU A 57 -5.17 -9.79 28.05
CA GLU A 57 -4.02 -9.80 27.15
C GLU A 57 -4.44 -10.13 25.72
N SER A 58 -5.37 -11.09 25.56
CA SER A 58 -5.94 -11.45 24.27
C SER A 58 -6.70 -10.28 23.64
N GLU A 59 -7.47 -9.52 24.44
CA GLU A 59 -8.21 -8.35 23.97
C GLU A 59 -7.26 -7.22 23.56
N LYS A 60 -6.20 -6.97 24.34
CA LYS A 60 -5.18 -5.97 23.99
C LYS A 60 -4.49 -6.33 22.67
N LYS A 61 -4.11 -7.60 22.51
CA LYS A 61 -3.45 -8.08 21.30
C LYS A 61 -4.36 -8.05 20.08
N ASN A 62 -5.64 -8.40 20.23
CA ASN A 62 -6.62 -8.27 19.16
C ASN A 62 -6.79 -6.82 18.70
N LYS A 63 -6.85 -5.85 19.64
CA LYS A 63 -6.90 -4.43 19.30
C LYS A 63 -5.64 -3.95 18.57
N GLU A 64 -4.45 -4.40 19.00
CA GLU A 64 -3.19 -4.10 18.30
C GLU A 64 -3.20 -4.66 16.86
N LEU A 65 -3.70 -5.88 16.67
CA LEU A 65 -3.80 -6.54 15.36
C LEU A 65 -4.83 -5.84 14.46
N GLU A 66 -6.00 -5.49 15.00
CA GLU A 66 -7.04 -4.75 14.30
C GLU A 66 -6.56 -3.36 13.87
N GLN A 67 -5.82 -2.65 14.72
CA GLN A 67 -5.23 -1.36 14.36
C GLN A 67 -4.24 -1.51 13.21
N ARG A 68 -3.33 -2.49 13.26
CA ARG A 68 -2.37 -2.75 12.18
C ARG A 68 -3.06 -3.15 10.88
N TYR A 69 -4.14 -3.94 10.97
CA TYR A 69 -4.95 -4.32 9.81
C TYR A 69 -5.62 -3.10 9.17
N ASN A 70 -6.22 -2.22 9.98
CA ASN A 70 -6.83 -0.98 9.50
C ASN A 70 -5.79 -0.02 8.88
N GLU A 71 -4.59 0.08 9.45
CA GLU A 71 -3.49 0.85 8.87
C GLU A 71 -3.00 0.27 7.53
N ALA A 72 -2.90 -1.05 7.42
CA ALA A 72 -2.57 -1.72 6.17
C ALA A 72 -3.67 -1.50 5.11
N GLN A 73 -4.94 -1.61 5.49
CA GLN A 73 -6.09 -1.42 4.60
C GLN A 73 -6.20 0.02 4.08
N ASN A 74 -5.97 1.03 4.93
CA ASN A 74 -5.98 2.43 4.52
C ASN A 74 -4.88 2.75 3.49
N ASN A 75 -3.69 2.16 3.65
CA ASN A 75 -2.61 2.28 2.65
C ASN A 75 -3.00 1.62 1.32
N CYS A 76 -3.82 0.57 1.34
CA CYS A 76 -4.31 -0.10 0.14
C CYS A 76 -5.42 0.68 -0.58
N ARG A 77 -6.27 1.42 0.16
CA ARG A 77 -7.35 2.23 -0.44
C ARG A 77 -6.82 3.36 -1.33
N PHE A 78 -5.64 3.92 -1.02
CA PHE A 78 -4.95 4.86 -1.91
C PHE A 78 -4.58 4.25 -3.28
N LYS A 79 -4.28 2.94 -3.36
CA LYS A 79 -3.99 2.26 -4.63
C LYS A 79 -5.21 2.14 -5.53
N SER A 80 -6.40 1.87 -4.98
CA SER A 80 -7.61 1.71 -5.81
C SER A 80 -8.00 2.99 -6.54
N THR A 81 -7.74 4.15 -5.95
CA THR A 81 -8.00 5.46 -6.58
C THR A 81 -6.97 5.78 -7.66
N TYR A 82 -5.69 5.44 -7.43
CA TYR A 82 -4.62 5.63 -8.42
C TYR A 82 -4.75 4.69 -9.63
N ASN A 83 -5.11 3.43 -9.41
CA ASN A 83 -5.31 2.48 -10.51
C ASN A 83 -6.50 2.87 -11.39
N ARG A 84 -7.60 3.37 -10.82
CA ARG A 84 -8.76 3.87 -11.59
C ARG A 84 -8.42 5.04 -12.50
N ILE A 85 -7.48 5.90 -12.11
CA ILE A 85 -7.03 7.03 -12.95
C ILE A 85 -6.13 6.51 -14.08
N PHE A 86 -5.29 5.52 -13.81
CA PHE A 86 -4.35 4.98 -14.81
C PHE A 86 -5.02 4.08 -15.86
N THR A 87 -6.04 3.30 -15.50
CA THR A 87 -6.77 2.45 -16.48
C THR A 87 -7.61 3.26 -17.47
N VAL A 88 -7.88 4.54 -17.19
CA VAL A 88 -8.60 5.44 -18.10
C VAL A 88 -7.63 6.12 -19.09
N CYS A 89 -6.31 6.03 -18.84
CA CYS A 89 -5.27 6.63 -19.68
C CYS A 89 -4.51 5.62 -20.56
N THR A 90 -5.00 4.37 -20.66
CA THR A 90 -4.52 3.35 -21.62
C THR A 90 -5.61 3.08 -22.64
#